data_AF-A0A1R0WEE3-F1
#
_entry.id   AF-A0A1R0WEE3-F1
#
_cell.length_a   1.000
_cell.length_b   1.000
_cell.length_c   1.000
_cell.angle_alpha   90.00
_cell.angle_beta   90.00
_cell.angle_gamma   90.00
#
_symmetry.space_group_name_H-M   'P 1'
#
loop_
_entity.id
_entity.type
_entity.pdbx_description
1 polymer ?
#
loop_
_entity_poly.entity_id
_entity_poly.type
_entity_poly.pdbx_seq_one_letter_code
_entity_poly.pdbx_strand_id
1 'polypeptide(L)'
;MTQANILYFSAASVLFILFLVRSRLTSAPFIPLQLFRSKGYAIGLVILVLVQGIGFSFPFLTPLLLQQVNDLSSGIVGFMLVPAAIASALLGKRIGKVVDARGNHFVYSISACLLFITFMAMSIWAGVHHYWIAAILIVGTVSQMSLQISLINSVSRSLAPEYTGIGMGLVSTLNFMSGAIAASFYSILLDQGAGTAWNGLNGNLEASVFSNMYFVFAVMHILLLAAFHYLYRNPVPKVRTANRHSH
;
A
#
# COMPACT_ATOMS: atom_id res chain seq x y z
N MET A 1 15.57 -13.09 24.44
CA MET A 1 15.06 -13.05 23.05
C MET A 1 15.76 -12.00 22.15
N THR A 2 16.84 -11.34 22.59
CA THR A 2 17.47 -10.21 21.86
C THR A 2 18.61 -10.59 20.91
N GLN A 3 19.43 -11.61 21.21
CA GLN A 3 20.58 -11.95 20.36
C GLN A 3 20.19 -12.59 19.02
N ALA A 4 19.14 -13.41 19.00
CA ALA A 4 18.65 -14.03 17.77
C ALA A 4 18.11 -12.97 16.78
N ASN A 5 17.40 -11.95 17.28
CA ASN A 5 16.85 -10.88 16.45
C ASN A 5 17.93 -10.03 15.78
N ILE A 6 19.01 -9.73 16.53
CA ILE A 6 20.16 -8.99 15.99
C ILE A 6 20.86 -9.82 14.91
N LEU A 7 21.01 -11.14 15.13
CA LEU A 7 21.58 -12.06 14.14
C LEU A 7 20.74 -12.14 12.86
N TYR A 8 19.41 -12.24 12.98
CA TYR A 8 18.52 -12.26 11.80
C TYR A 8 18.55 -10.94 11.03
N PHE A 9 18.56 -9.81 11.74
CA PHE A 9 18.61 -8.48 11.11
C PHE A 9 19.94 -8.24 10.38
N SER A 10 21.06 -8.61 11.01
CA SER A 10 22.38 -8.50 10.40
C SER A 10 22.54 -9.46 9.23
N ALA A 11 22.06 -10.70 9.34
CA ALA A 11 22.03 -11.65 8.22
C ALA A 11 21.18 -11.15 7.05
N ALA A 12 19.98 -10.61 7.31
CA ALA A 12 19.11 -10.02 6.29
C ALA A 12 19.78 -8.83 5.59
N SER A 13 20.45 -7.96 6.36
CA SER A 13 21.19 -6.82 5.82
C SER A 13 22.35 -7.26 4.93
N VAL A 14 23.12 -8.27 5.37
CA VAL A 14 24.24 -8.83 4.58
C VAL A 14 23.72 -9.49 3.30
N LEU A 15 22.66 -10.30 3.37
CA LEU A 15 22.02 -10.91 2.20
C LEU A 15 21.50 -9.85 1.22
N PHE A 16 20.90 -8.77 1.72
CA PHE A 16 20.43 -7.66 0.89
C PHE A 16 21.59 -6.94 0.20
N ILE A 17 22.68 -6.65 0.90
CA ILE A 17 23.89 -6.04 0.32
C ILE A 17 24.51 -6.97 -0.72
N LEU A 18 24.65 -8.27 -0.41
CA LEU A 18 25.16 -9.27 -1.35
C LEU A 18 24.28 -9.37 -2.60
N PHE A 19 22.95 -9.34 -2.44
CA PHE A 19 22.01 -9.30 -3.56
C PHE A 19 22.20 -8.05 -4.42
N LEU A 20 22.35 -6.86 -3.81
CA LEU A 20 22.61 -5.62 -4.53
C LEU A 20 23.94 -5.66 -5.30
N VAL A 21 25.00 -6.17 -4.66
CA VAL A 21 26.33 -6.31 -5.28
C VAL A 21 26.28 -7.31 -6.44
N ARG A 22 25.66 -8.48 -6.24
CA ARG A 22 25.48 -9.50 -7.28
C ARG A 22 24.64 -8.99 -8.45
N SER A 23 23.58 -8.23 -8.15
CA SER A 23 22.71 -7.60 -9.15
C SER A 23 23.45 -6.57 -10.00
N ARG A 24 24.41 -5.83 -9.43
CA ARG A 24 25.26 -4.86 -10.16
C ARG A 24 26.37 -5.50 -10.98
N LEU A 25 26.91 -6.64 -10.56
CA LEU A 25 28.07 -7.29 -11.19
C LEU A 25 27.72 -8.28 -12.31
N THR A 26 26.43 -8.54 -12.57
CA THR A 26 25.99 -9.54 -13.56
C THR A 26 25.69 -8.88 -14.91
N SER A 27 26.25 -9.42 -15.99
CA SER A 27 26.12 -8.90 -17.37
C SER A 27 24.68 -8.95 -17.91
N ALA A 28 23.84 -9.83 -17.36
CA ALA A 28 22.39 -9.91 -17.60
C ALA A 28 21.65 -9.85 -16.25
N PRO A 29 21.48 -8.66 -15.66
CA PRO A 29 20.87 -8.53 -14.34
C PRO A 29 19.38 -8.92 -14.39
N PHE A 30 18.91 -9.69 -13.41
CA PHE A 30 17.50 -10.10 -13.28
C PHE A 30 16.55 -8.89 -13.26
N ILE A 31 16.99 -7.77 -12.66
CA ILE A 31 16.32 -6.47 -12.74
C ILE A 31 17.24 -5.51 -13.50
N PRO A 32 16.94 -5.17 -14.77
CA PRO A 32 17.75 -4.22 -15.51
C PRO A 32 17.68 -2.84 -14.86
N LEU A 33 18.83 -2.31 -14.40
CA LEU A 33 18.93 -0.98 -13.76
C LEU A 33 18.40 0.16 -14.65
N GLN A 34 18.29 -0.09 -15.95
CA GLN A 34 17.67 0.80 -16.94
C GLN A 34 16.21 1.13 -16.60
N LEU A 35 15.49 0.23 -15.90
CA LEU A 35 14.14 0.47 -15.39
C LEU A 35 14.09 1.70 -14.47
N PHE A 36 15.07 1.84 -13.58
CA PHE A 36 15.13 2.93 -12.61
C PHE A 36 15.60 4.27 -13.21
N ARG A 37 16.06 4.29 -14.48
CA ARG A 37 16.34 5.56 -15.19
C ARG A 37 15.06 6.34 -15.48
N SER A 38 13.92 5.65 -15.61
CA SER A 38 12.62 6.33 -15.64
C SER A 38 12.29 6.81 -14.24
N LYS A 39 12.40 8.12 -14.02
CA LYS A 39 12.01 8.75 -12.75
C LYS A 39 10.57 8.40 -12.38
N GLY A 40 9.66 8.35 -13.35
CA GLY A 40 8.26 7.98 -13.12
C GLY A 40 8.09 6.53 -12.66
N TYR A 41 8.89 5.61 -13.18
CA TYR A 41 8.86 4.21 -12.71
C TYR A 41 9.43 4.09 -11.29
N ALA A 42 10.64 4.61 -11.05
CA ALA A 42 11.31 4.49 -9.74
C ALA A 42 10.49 5.13 -8.61
N ILE A 43 9.93 6.31 -8.84
CA ILE A 43 9.11 7.03 -7.85
C ILE A 43 7.74 6.37 -7.72
N GLY A 44 7.15 5.93 -8.84
CA GLY A 44 5.90 5.17 -8.84
C GLY A 44 6.01 3.89 -8.01
N LEU A 45 7.15 3.19 -8.04
CA LEU A 45 7.41 2.03 -7.17
C LEU A 45 7.41 2.40 -5.69
N VAL A 46 8.04 3.53 -5.32
CA VAL A 46 8.06 3.99 -3.92
C VAL A 46 6.65 4.32 -3.44
N ILE A 47 5.88 5.08 -4.21
CA ILE A 47 4.48 5.40 -3.89
C ILE A 47 3.67 4.11 -3.78
N LEU A 48 3.89 3.15 -4.68
CA LEU A 48 3.18 1.88 -4.69
C LEU A 48 3.46 1.04 -3.45
N VAL A 49 4.71 0.94 -3.02
CA VAL A 49 5.09 0.28 -1.76
C VAL A 49 4.42 0.97 -0.57
N LEU A 50 4.50 2.31 -0.47
CA LEU A 50 3.89 3.03 0.65
C LEU A 50 2.36 2.86 0.69
N VAL A 51 1.70 3.02 -0.45
CA VAL A 51 0.25 2.80 -0.61
C VAL A 51 -0.13 1.36 -0.25
N GLN A 52 0.63 0.37 -0.70
CA GLN A 52 0.34 -1.03 -0.41
C GLN A 52 0.53 -1.34 1.07
N GLY A 53 1.61 -0.83 1.68
CA GLY A 53 1.87 -0.98 3.10
C GLY A 53 0.74 -0.41 3.93
N ILE A 54 0.36 0.85 3.69
CA ILE A 54 -0.76 1.49 4.41
C ILE A 54 -2.05 0.71 4.16
N GLY A 55 -2.38 0.37 2.91
CA GLY A 55 -3.58 -0.41 2.59
C GLY A 55 -3.65 -1.78 3.23
N PHE A 56 -2.51 -2.37 3.62
CA PHE A 56 -2.45 -3.62 4.37
C PHE A 56 -3.06 -3.48 5.78
N SER A 57 -3.35 -2.27 6.24
CA SER A 57 -4.11 -2.04 7.47
C SER A 57 -5.51 -2.66 7.42
N PHE A 58 -6.17 -2.69 6.26
CA PHE A 58 -7.52 -3.26 6.15
C PHE A 58 -7.55 -4.77 6.40
N PRO A 59 -6.71 -5.60 5.76
CA PRO A 59 -6.69 -7.04 6.01
C PRO A 59 -5.93 -7.45 7.29
N PHE A 60 -5.18 -6.55 7.94
CA PHE A 60 -4.39 -6.89 9.13
C PHE A 60 -4.86 -6.16 10.40
N LEU A 61 -4.87 -4.83 10.37
CA LEU A 61 -5.17 -3.99 11.53
C LEU A 61 -6.67 -4.03 11.89
N THR A 62 -7.56 -3.99 10.90
CA THR A 62 -9.01 -4.00 11.14
C THR A 62 -9.51 -5.30 11.80
N PRO A 63 -9.08 -6.51 11.35
CA PRO A 63 -9.43 -7.75 12.04
C PRO A 63 -8.93 -7.81 13.47
N LEU A 64 -7.76 -7.24 13.76
CA LEU A 64 -7.22 -7.17 15.11
C LEU A 64 -8.04 -6.21 15.98
N LEU A 65 -8.44 -5.05 15.46
CA LEU A 65 -9.35 -4.13 16.15
C LEU A 65 -10.67 -4.82 16.52
N LEU A 66 -11.26 -5.56 15.59
CA LEU A 66 -12.52 -6.27 15.81
C LEU A 66 -12.38 -7.41 16.83
N GLN A 67 -11.24 -8.10 16.87
CA GLN A 67 -11.00 -9.17 17.85
C GLN A 67 -10.64 -8.62 19.24
N GLN A 68 -9.75 -7.63 19.31
CA GLN A 68 -9.17 -7.16 20.57
C GLN A 68 -10.02 -6.11 21.29
N VAL A 69 -10.80 -5.32 20.55
CA VAL A 69 -11.59 -4.21 21.13
C VAL A 69 -13.10 -4.47 21.05
N ASN A 70 -13.56 -5.24 20.07
CA ASN A 70 -14.98 -5.60 19.95
C ASN A 70 -15.28 -7.03 20.42
N ASP A 71 -14.28 -7.73 20.99
CA ASP A 71 -14.38 -9.10 21.51
C ASP A 71 -15.01 -10.12 20.54
N LEU A 72 -14.84 -9.90 19.23
CA LEU A 72 -15.40 -10.79 18.23
C LEU A 72 -14.51 -12.01 18.02
N SER A 73 -15.13 -13.17 17.83
CA SER A 73 -14.41 -14.38 17.43
C SER A 73 -13.84 -14.26 16.02
N SER A 74 -12.70 -14.91 15.77
CA SER A 74 -12.02 -14.88 14.46
C SER A 74 -12.91 -15.32 13.29
N GLY A 75 -13.82 -16.27 13.52
CA GLY A 75 -14.81 -16.70 12.54
C GLY A 75 -15.76 -15.57 12.11
N ILE A 76 -16.32 -14.83 13.08
CA ILE A 76 -17.24 -13.71 12.81
C ILE A 76 -16.48 -12.57 12.12
N VAL A 77 -15.26 -12.27 12.55
CA VAL A 77 -14.42 -11.26 11.89
C VAL A 77 -14.18 -11.61 10.44
N GLY A 78 -13.86 -12.88 10.14
CA GLY A 78 -13.74 -13.36 8.76
C GLY A 78 -15.00 -13.05 7.92
N PHE A 79 -16.18 -13.36 8.44
CA PHE A 79 -17.45 -13.04 7.77
C PHE A 79 -17.66 -11.53 7.56
N MET A 80 -17.19 -10.66 8.45
CA MET A 80 -17.30 -9.20 8.28
C MET A 80 -16.40 -8.65 7.18
N LEU A 81 -15.27 -9.30 6.88
CA LEU A 81 -14.38 -8.89 5.79
C LEU A 81 -14.90 -9.29 4.41
N VAL A 82 -15.69 -10.37 4.34
CA VAL A 82 -16.19 -10.95 3.08
C VAL A 82 -16.98 -9.95 2.22
N PRO A 83 -17.96 -9.19 2.75
CA PRO A 83 -18.68 -8.18 1.96
C PRO A 83 -17.75 -7.16 1.30
N ALA A 84 -16.71 -6.72 2.01
CA ALA A 84 -15.74 -5.76 1.51
C ALA A 84 -14.88 -6.34 0.37
N ALA A 85 -14.53 -7.62 0.45
CA ALA A 85 -13.83 -8.35 -0.61
C ALA A 85 -14.73 -8.56 -1.83
N ILE A 86 -16.00 -8.95 -1.64
CA ILE A 86 -16.98 -9.13 -2.72
C ILE A 86 -17.21 -7.80 -3.44
N ALA A 87 -17.44 -6.71 -2.71
CA ALA A 87 -17.65 -5.39 -3.30
C ALA A 87 -16.46 -4.97 -4.17
N SER A 88 -15.23 -5.19 -3.68
CA SER A 88 -14.00 -4.93 -4.44
C SER A 88 -13.92 -5.79 -5.70
N ALA A 89 -14.15 -7.11 -5.59
CA ALA A 89 -14.13 -8.02 -6.73
C ALA A 89 -15.15 -7.63 -7.83
N LEU A 90 -16.38 -7.26 -7.44
CA LEU A 90 -17.44 -6.86 -8.37
C LEU A 90 -17.14 -5.52 -9.04
N LEU A 91 -16.57 -4.57 -8.30
CA LEU A 91 -16.30 -3.22 -8.81
C LEU A 91 -14.96 -3.11 -9.55
N GLY A 92 -14.01 -4.03 -9.35
CA GLY A 92 -12.66 -3.94 -9.92
C GLY A 92 -12.64 -3.77 -11.44
N LYS A 93 -13.44 -4.56 -12.17
CA LYS A 93 -13.57 -4.43 -13.63
C LYS A 93 -14.17 -3.09 -14.05
N ARG A 94 -15.15 -2.58 -13.30
CA ARG A 94 -15.79 -1.27 -13.60
C ARG A 94 -14.80 -0.14 -13.35
N ILE A 95 -14.07 -0.19 -12.25
CA ILE A 95 -13.04 0.80 -11.91
C ILE A 95 -11.93 0.80 -12.98
N GLY A 96 -11.47 -0.36 -13.44
CA GLY A 96 -10.52 -0.45 -14.56
C GLY A 96 -11.02 0.29 -15.81
N LYS A 97 -12.30 0.12 -16.18
CA LYS A 97 -12.90 0.89 -17.30
C LYS A 97 -12.93 2.40 -17.03
N VAL A 98 -13.20 2.82 -15.80
CA VAL A 98 -13.20 4.25 -15.44
C VAL A 98 -11.78 4.82 -15.51
N VAL A 99 -10.77 4.05 -15.11
CA VAL A 99 -9.35 4.40 -15.24
C VAL A 99 -8.97 4.58 -16.70
N ASP A 100 -9.39 3.67 -17.58
CA ASP A 100 -9.12 3.78 -19.01
C ASP A 100 -9.85 4.96 -19.67
N ALA A 101 -11.08 5.28 -19.21
CA ALA A 101 -11.89 6.35 -19.79
C ALA A 101 -11.55 7.76 -19.27
N ARG A 102 -11.29 7.91 -17.97
CA ARG A 102 -11.06 9.22 -17.31
C ARG A 102 -9.59 9.46 -16.92
N GLY A 103 -8.74 8.45 -17.07
CA GLY A 103 -7.32 8.51 -16.77
C GLY A 103 -6.97 8.20 -15.32
N ASN A 104 -5.73 7.76 -15.13
CA ASN A 104 -5.20 7.35 -13.83
C ASN A 104 -5.26 8.48 -12.78
N HIS A 105 -4.99 9.72 -13.18
CA HIS A 105 -4.88 10.85 -12.26
C HIS A 105 -6.23 11.21 -11.61
N PHE A 106 -7.30 11.16 -12.40
CA PHE A 106 -8.66 11.39 -11.92
C PHE A 106 -9.07 10.33 -10.89
N VAL A 107 -8.90 9.05 -11.24
CA VAL A 107 -9.31 7.94 -10.37
C VAL A 107 -8.44 7.87 -9.12
N TYR A 108 -7.13 8.06 -9.24
CA TYR A 108 -6.21 8.10 -8.10
C TYR A 108 -6.64 9.19 -7.10
N SER A 109 -6.94 10.40 -7.57
CA SER A 109 -7.31 11.53 -6.71
C SER A 109 -8.60 11.26 -5.93
N ILE A 110 -9.65 10.77 -6.62
CA ILE A 110 -10.92 10.43 -5.96
C ILE A 110 -10.73 9.31 -4.95
N SER A 111 -9.97 8.28 -5.33
CA SER A 111 -9.73 7.13 -4.46
C SER A 111 -8.92 7.52 -3.22
N ALA A 112 -7.93 8.41 -3.37
CA ALA A 112 -7.14 8.94 -2.26
C ALA A 112 -7.98 9.79 -1.30
N CYS A 113 -8.87 10.66 -1.82
CA CYS A 113 -9.81 11.41 -0.99
C CYS A 113 -10.75 10.48 -0.23
N LEU A 114 -11.27 9.44 -0.89
CA LEU A 114 -12.19 8.49 -0.27
C LEU A 114 -11.48 7.61 0.77
N LEU A 115 -10.22 7.24 0.54
CA LEU A 115 -9.37 6.60 1.56
C LEU A 115 -9.08 7.50 2.74
N PHE A 116 -8.78 8.78 2.51
CA PHE A 116 -8.59 9.73 3.61
C PHE A 116 -9.83 9.79 4.50
N ILE A 117 -11.02 9.92 3.91
CA ILE A 117 -12.29 9.93 4.65
C ILE A 117 -12.48 8.61 5.39
N THR A 118 -12.17 7.48 4.76
CA THR A 118 -12.26 6.16 5.38
C THR A 118 -11.33 6.03 6.57
N PHE A 119 -10.06 6.41 6.44
CA PHE A 119 -9.10 6.33 7.54
C PHE A 119 -9.46 7.28 8.68
N MET A 120 -9.96 8.48 8.37
CA MET A 120 -10.46 9.39 9.39
C MET A 120 -11.68 8.81 10.11
N ALA A 121 -12.62 8.22 9.38
CA ALA A 121 -13.78 7.54 9.94
C ALA A 121 -13.38 6.35 10.83
N MET A 122 -12.43 5.53 10.38
CA MET A 122 -11.87 4.42 11.17
C MET A 122 -11.14 4.91 12.42
N SER A 123 -10.46 6.07 12.34
CA SER A 123 -9.80 6.67 13.50
C SER A 123 -10.81 7.17 14.54
N ILE A 124 -11.84 7.90 14.10
CA ILE A 124 -12.86 8.46 14.99
C ILE A 124 -13.68 7.35 15.63
N TRP A 125 -14.14 6.37 14.84
CA TRP A 125 -15.02 5.31 15.29
C TRP A 125 -14.29 4.00 15.64
N ALA A 126 -12.99 4.05 15.92
CA ALA A 126 -12.26 2.91 16.44
C ALA A 126 -12.90 2.46 17.77
N GLY A 127 -13.30 1.19 17.87
CA GLY A 127 -13.96 0.65 19.07
C GLY A 127 -15.45 0.97 19.21
N VAL A 128 -16.10 1.51 18.16
CA VAL A 128 -17.56 1.58 18.05
C VAL A 128 -18.11 0.25 17.54
N HIS A 129 -19.42 0.03 17.66
CA HIS A 129 -20.12 -1.18 17.22
C HIS A 129 -19.66 -1.69 15.84
N HIS A 130 -19.24 -2.95 15.81
CA HIS A 130 -18.61 -3.63 14.67
C HIS A 130 -19.33 -3.53 13.30
N TYR A 131 -20.65 -3.35 13.23
CA TYR A 131 -21.36 -3.16 11.96
C TYR A 131 -20.98 -1.85 11.25
N TRP A 132 -20.68 -0.79 12.01
CA TRP A 132 -20.20 0.47 11.46
C TRP A 132 -18.79 0.31 10.87
N ILE A 133 -17.92 -0.39 11.59
CA ILE A 133 -16.56 -0.71 11.12
C ILE A 133 -16.64 -1.53 9.82
N ALA A 134 -17.52 -2.53 9.75
CA ALA A 134 -17.73 -3.33 8.55
C ALA A 134 -18.23 -2.50 7.35
N ALA A 135 -19.15 -1.57 7.57
CA ALA A 135 -19.65 -0.68 6.51
C ALA A 135 -18.53 0.25 5.98
N ILE A 136 -17.74 0.84 6.87
CA ILE A 136 -16.60 1.69 6.50
C ILE A 136 -15.53 0.87 5.77
N LEU A 137 -15.30 -0.38 6.19
CA LEU A 137 -14.35 -1.28 5.57
C LEU A 137 -14.68 -1.55 4.10
N ILE A 138 -15.96 -1.70 3.74
CA ILE A 138 -16.38 -1.86 2.34
C ILE A 138 -15.91 -0.67 1.49
N VAL A 139 -16.13 0.55 1.97
CA VAL A 139 -15.69 1.76 1.28
C VAL A 139 -14.16 1.81 1.20
N GLY A 140 -13.49 1.47 2.30
CA GLY A 140 -12.04 1.44 2.40
C GLY A 140 -11.37 0.49 1.43
N THR A 141 -11.82 -0.77 1.37
CA THR A 141 -11.24 -1.79 0.48
C THR A 141 -11.46 -1.45 -0.98
N VAL A 142 -12.65 -0.96 -1.34
CA VAL A 142 -12.96 -0.54 -2.72
C VAL A 142 -12.09 0.66 -3.11
N SER A 143 -11.92 1.63 -2.21
CA SER A 143 -11.08 2.81 -2.44
C SER A 143 -9.61 2.43 -2.58
N GLN A 144 -9.12 1.52 -1.72
CA GLN A 144 -7.76 0.98 -1.79
C GLN A 144 -7.50 0.27 -3.12
N MET A 145 -8.41 -0.61 -3.53
CA MET A 145 -8.32 -1.30 -4.81
C MET A 145 -8.32 -0.32 -5.97
N SER A 146 -9.21 0.69 -5.94
CA SER A 146 -9.31 1.69 -7.00
C SER A 146 -8.05 2.54 -7.14
N LEU A 147 -7.48 2.97 -6.01
CA LEU A 147 -6.21 3.68 -5.97
C LEU A 147 -5.09 2.80 -6.50
N GLN A 148 -5.04 1.53 -6.09
CA GLN A 148 -4.02 0.58 -6.50
C GLN A 148 -4.05 0.28 -8.00
N ILE A 149 -5.24 0.05 -8.60
CA ILE A 149 -5.40 -0.13 -10.05
C ILE A 149 -4.84 1.08 -10.81
N SER A 150 -5.19 2.29 -10.37
CA SER A 150 -4.77 3.54 -11.02
C SER A 150 -3.25 3.72 -10.97
N LEU A 151 -2.65 3.38 -9.83
CA LEU A 151 -1.21 3.51 -9.61
C LEU A 151 -0.42 2.47 -10.40
N ILE A 152 -0.83 1.19 -10.35
CA ILE A 152 -0.26 0.10 -11.14
C ILE A 152 -0.31 0.43 -12.64
N ASN A 153 -1.45 0.94 -13.12
CA ASN A 153 -1.61 1.35 -14.52
C ASN A 153 -0.65 2.51 -14.87
N SER A 154 -0.49 3.51 -13.98
CA SER A 154 0.46 4.61 -14.17
C SER A 154 1.91 4.13 -14.25
N VAL A 155 2.30 3.21 -13.36
CA VAL A 155 3.64 2.60 -13.34
C VAL A 155 3.87 1.78 -14.62
N SER A 156 2.91 0.96 -15.02
CA SER A 156 2.99 0.17 -16.25
C SER A 156 3.16 1.04 -17.50
N ARG A 157 2.40 2.14 -17.61
CA ARG A 157 2.51 3.09 -18.74
C ARG A 157 3.83 3.87 -18.78
N SER A 158 4.59 3.89 -17.68
CA SER A 158 5.91 4.53 -17.62
C SER A 158 7.05 3.62 -18.14
N LEU A 159 6.74 2.35 -18.43
CA LEU A 159 7.67 1.36 -18.96
C LEU A 159 7.56 1.26 -20.49
N ALA A 160 8.70 0.96 -21.12
CA ALA A 160 8.69 0.54 -22.52
C ALA A 160 8.21 -0.92 -22.61
N PRO A 161 7.51 -1.32 -23.70
CA PRO A 161 6.90 -2.65 -23.82
C PRO A 161 7.85 -3.82 -23.56
N GLU A 162 9.12 -3.66 -23.89
CA GLU A 162 10.17 -4.69 -23.74
C GLU A 162 10.48 -4.97 -22.26
N TYR A 163 10.24 -4.01 -21.37
CA TYR A 163 10.53 -4.12 -19.94
C TYR A 163 9.29 -4.26 -19.07
N THR A 164 8.08 -4.17 -19.63
CA THR A 164 6.82 -4.25 -18.86
C THR A 164 6.71 -5.55 -18.08
N GLY A 165 7.10 -6.69 -18.66
CA GLY A 165 7.06 -7.99 -17.96
C GLY A 165 7.93 -8.00 -16.70
N ILE A 166 9.19 -7.60 -16.82
CA ILE A 166 10.14 -7.57 -15.69
C ILE A 166 9.72 -6.49 -14.67
N GLY A 167 9.34 -5.30 -15.14
CA GLY A 167 8.97 -4.19 -14.29
C GLY A 167 7.69 -4.43 -13.49
N MET A 168 6.68 -5.10 -14.08
CA MET A 168 5.48 -5.50 -13.36
C MET A 168 5.71 -6.71 -12.45
N GLY A 169 6.65 -7.60 -12.79
CA GLY A 169 7.13 -8.63 -11.87
C GLY A 169 7.70 -8.02 -10.58
N LEU A 170 8.55 -7.00 -10.72
CA LEU A 170 9.11 -6.26 -9.59
C LEU A 170 8.02 -5.59 -8.74
N VAL A 171 7.00 -4.99 -9.36
CA VAL A 171 5.83 -4.41 -8.66
C VAL A 171 5.17 -5.44 -7.75
N SER A 172 4.90 -6.65 -8.26
CA SER A 172 4.28 -7.73 -7.49
C SER A 172 5.14 -8.17 -6.31
N THR A 173 6.44 -8.36 -6.53
CA THR A 173 7.39 -8.71 -5.46
C THR A 173 7.43 -7.65 -4.37
N LEU A 174 7.52 -6.37 -4.76
CA LEU A 174 7.55 -5.26 -3.82
C LEU A 174 6.23 -5.11 -3.05
N ASN A 175 5.08 -5.35 -3.69
CA ASN A 175 3.79 -5.35 -2.99
C ASN A 175 3.73 -6.45 -1.91
N PHE A 176 4.17 -7.66 -2.24
CA PHE A 176 4.18 -8.77 -1.29
C PHE A 176 5.11 -8.47 -0.10
N MET A 177 6.34 -7.99 -0.38
CA MET A 177 7.28 -7.56 0.65
C MET A 177 6.71 -6.43 1.51
N SER A 178 6.07 -5.46 0.88
CA SER A 178 5.44 -4.34 1.57
C SER A 178 4.37 -4.78 2.55
N GLY A 179 3.54 -5.76 2.19
CA GLY A 179 2.53 -6.33 3.09
C GLY A 179 3.16 -7.01 4.31
N ALA A 180 4.21 -7.81 4.11
CA ALA A 180 4.92 -8.49 5.19
C ALA A 180 5.60 -7.50 6.16
N ILE A 181 6.26 -6.46 5.61
CA ILE A 181 6.90 -5.40 6.40
C ILE A 181 5.84 -4.63 7.18
N ALA A 182 4.72 -4.25 6.53
CA ALA A 182 3.64 -3.52 7.17
C ALA A 182 3.02 -4.32 8.32
N ALA A 183 2.71 -5.60 8.13
CA ALA A 183 2.19 -6.46 9.20
C ALA A 183 3.13 -6.52 10.43
N SER A 184 4.43 -6.68 10.19
CA SER A 184 5.45 -6.70 11.25
C SER A 184 5.50 -5.36 11.99
N PHE A 185 5.48 -4.25 11.24
CA PHE A 185 5.49 -2.90 11.81
C PHE A 185 4.24 -2.61 12.63
N TYR A 186 3.06 -3.01 12.13
CA TYR A 186 1.79 -2.88 12.83
C TYR A 186 1.75 -3.70 14.11
N SER A 187 2.25 -4.94 14.09
CA SER A 187 2.36 -5.76 15.30
C SER A 187 3.21 -5.07 16.36
N ILE A 188 4.38 -4.53 15.99
CA ILE A 188 5.26 -3.82 16.94
C ILE A 188 4.57 -2.59 17.53
N LEU A 189 3.85 -1.81 16.72
CA LEU A 189 3.11 -0.64 17.20
C LEU A 189 1.96 -1.03 18.13
N LEU A 190 1.28 -2.15 17.86
CA LEU A 190 0.24 -2.69 18.74
C LEU A 190 0.82 -3.17 20.07
N ASP A 191 1.94 -3.90 20.03
CA ASP A 191 2.62 -4.41 21.23
C ASP A 191 3.13 -3.29 22.14
N GLN A 192 3.55 -2.16 21.56
CA GLN A 192 3.95 -0.96 22.32
C GLN A 192 2.76 -0.26 23.00
N GLY A 193 1.55 -0.45 22.48
CA GLY A 193 0.37 0.25 22.96
C GLY A 193 0.41 1.77 22.67
N ALA A 194 -0.55 2.49 23.23
CA ALA A 194 -0.67 3.94 23.10
C ALA A 194 -0.94 4.52 24.48
N GLY A 195 -0.02 5.35 24.97
CA GLY A 195 -0.20 6.04 26.25
C GLY A 195 -1.23 7.17 26.21
N THR A 196 -1.61 7.65 25.02
CA THR A 196 -2.55 8.76 24.83
C THR A 196 -3.35 8.60 23.53
N ALA A 197 -4.64 8.91 23.55
CA ALA A 197 -5.43 9.12 22.35
C ALA A 197 -5.07 10.48 21.73
N TRP A 198 -4.55 10.51 20.50
CA TRP A 198 -4.27 11.76 19.79
C TRP A 198 -5.55 12.35 19.18
N ASN A 199 -6.49 11.48 18.82
CA ASN A 199 -7.78 11.88 18.31
C ASN A 199 -8.77 12.03 19.46
N GLY A 200 -9.01 13.27 19.90
CA GLY A 200 -9.97 13.58 20.97
C GLY A 200 -11.43 13.27 20.62
N LEU A 201 -11.74 12.94 19.35
CA LEU A 201 -13.06 12.48 18.91
C LEU A 201 -13.26 10.98 19.15
N ASN A 202 -12.20 10.22 19.42
CA ASN A 202 -12.32 8.82 19.78
C ASN A 202 -12.62 8.69 21.28
N GLY A 203 -13.82 8.18 21.60
CA GLY A 203 -14.25 8.00 22.99
C GLY A 203 -13.76 6.71 23.67
N ASN A 204 -13.00 5.85 22.97
CA ASN A 204 -12.63 4.52 23.45
C ASN A 204 -11.12 4.42 23.68
N LEU A 205 -10.70 4.51 24.94
CA LEU A 205 -9.28 4.47 25.34
C LEU A 205 -8.57 3.17 24.93
N GLU A 206 -9.28 2.03 24.90
CA GLU A 206 -8.72 0.73 24.49
C GLU A 206 -8.43 0.69 22.98
N ALA A 207 -9.14 1.50 22.20
CA ALA A 207 -8.96 1.63 20.76
C ALA A 207 -7.90 2.67 20.36
N SER A 208 -7.24 3.33 21.33
CA SER A 208 -6.36 4.49 21.08
C SER A 208 -5.23 4.19 20.10
N VAL A 209 -4.61 3.01 20.18
CA VAL A 209 -3.52 2.61 19.27
C VAL A 209 -4.02 2.55 17.84
N PHE A 210 -5.12 1.83 17.63
CA PHE A 210 -5.76 1.69 16.32
C PHE A 210 -6.18 3.05 15.77
N SER A 211 -6.81 3.87 16.62
CA SER A 211 -7.23 5.23 16.25
C SER A 211 -6.07 6.09 15.79
N ASN A 212 -4.95 6.10 16.53
CA ASN A 212 -3.75 6.85 16.20
C ASN A 212 -3.12 6.35 14.89
N MET A 213 -3.04 5.03 14.69
CA MET A 213 -2.51 4.45 13.45
C MET A 213 -3.35 4.85 12.23
N TYR A 214 -4.68 4.74 12.31
CA TYR A 214 -5.56 5.16 11.22
C TYR A 214 -5.46 6.68 10.95
N PHE A 215 -5.28 7.49 11.99
CA PHE A 215 -5.06 8.93 11.82
C PHE A 215 -3.75 9.22 11.05
N VAL A 216 -2.65 8.55 11.43
CA VAL A 216 -1.37 8.68 10.72
C VAL A 216 -1.50 8.24 9.26
N PHE A 217 -2.22 7.15 8.99
CA PHE A 217 -2.47 6.68 7.63
C PHE A 217 -3.28 7.67 6.79
N ALA A 218 -4.24 8.37 7.40
CA ALA A 218 -4.99 9.44 6.73
C ALA A 218 -4.04 10.58 6.31
N VAL A 219 -3.19 11.06 7.22
CA VAL A 219 -2.22 12.12 6.93
C VAL A 219 -1.22 11.69 5.85
N MET A 220 -0.70 10.47 5.93
CA MET A 220 0.21 9.92 4.91
C MET A 220 -0.43 9.86 3.52
N HIS A 221 -1.74 9.55 3.42
CA HIS A 221 -2.45 9.55 2.14
C HIS A 221 -2.54 10.93 1.48
N ILE A 222 -2.68 12.00 2.27
CA ILE A 222 -2.64 13.37 1.74
C ILE A 222 -1.24 13.67 1.16
N LEU A 223 -0.19 13.27 1.88
CA LEU A 223 1.19 13.46 1.41
C LEU A 223 1.47 12.65 0.14
N LEU A 224 1.00 11.41 0.08
CA LEU A 224 1.12 10.56 -1.10
C LEU A 224 0.33 11.12 -2.28
N LEU A 225 -0.85 11.69 -2.05
CA LEU A 225 -1.63 12.37 -3.07
C LEU A 225 -0.89 13.58 -3.62
N ALA A 226 -0.34 14.44 -2.76
CA ALA A 226 0.45 15.58 -3.16
C ALA A 226 1.71 15.16 -3.94
N ALA A 227 2.41 14.13 -3.49
CA ALA A 227 3.57 13.56 -4.18
C ALA A 227 3.19 13.04 -5.57
N PHE A 228 2.11 12.25 -5.67
CA PHE A 228 1.61 11.74 -6.94
C PHE A 228 1.27 12.86 -7.92
N HIS A 229 0.55 13.90 -7.48
CA HIS A 229 0.24 15.06 -8.31
C HIS A 229 1.48 15.81 -8.76
N TYR A 230 2.40 16.14 -7.84
CA TYR A 230 3.62 16.87 -8.17
C TYR A 230 4.47 16.14 -9.22
N LEU A 231 4.51 14.81 -9.14
CA LEU A 231 5.42 13.97 -9.94
C LEU A 231 4.84 13.57 -11.29
N TYR A 232 3.53 13.32 -11.37
CA TYR A 232 2.86 12.95 -12.63
C TYR A 232 2.26 14.17 -13.37
N ARG A 233 2.48 15.40 -12.89
CA ARG A 233 2.09 16.65 -13.57
C ARG A 233 2.85 16.91 -14.88
N ASN A 234 4.07 16.39 -15.02
CA ASN A 234 4.87 16.53 -16.23
C ASN A 234 4.93 15.19 -16.99
N PRO A 235 4.77 15.16 -18.33
CA PRO A 235 4.85 13.92 -19.09
C PRO A 235 6.21 13.26 -18.87
N VAL A 236 6.21 12.10 -18.22
CA VAL A 236 7.41 11.33 -17.91
C VAL A 236 8.05 10.91 -19.24
N PRO A 237 9.31 11.27 -19.53
CA PRO A 237 9.99 10.81 -20.73
C PRO A 237 10.05 9.28 -20.70
N LYS A 238 9.50 8.63 -21.72
CA LYS A 238 9.61 7.16 -21.87
C LYS A 238 11.08 6.77 -21.94
N VAL A 239 11.44 5.62 -21.36
CA VAL A 239 12.78 5.04 -21.50
C VAL A 239 13.08 4.91 -23.00
N ARG A 240 14.05 5.68 -23.48
CA ARG A 240 14.49 5.67 -24.88
C ARG A 240 15.11 4.31 -25.15
N THR A 241 14.62 3.60 -26.18
CA THR A 241 15.26 2.38 -26.66
C THR A 241 16.73 2.68 -26.93
N ALA A 242 17.63 1.87 -26.38
CA ALA A 242 19.02 1.93 -26.79
C ALA A 242 19.04 1.65 -28.29
N ASN A 243 19.57 2.59 -29.08
CA ASN A 243 19.83 2.40 -30.51
C ASN A 243 20.46 1.02 -30.69
N ARG A 244 19.76 0.12 -31.38
CA ARG A 244 20.42 -0.99 -32.06
C ARG A 244 21.31 -0.35 -33.12
N HIS A 245 22.55 -0.04 -32.76
CA HIS A 245 23.58 0.17 -33.75
C HIS A 245 23.75 -1.15 -34.51
N SER A 246 23.46 -1.06 -35.81
CA SER A 246 24.10 -1.81 -36.89
C SER A 246 25.23 -2.73 -36.44
N HIS A 247 25.09 -4.04 -36.67
CA HIS A 247 25.89 -4.82 -37.62
C HIS A 247 25.26 -6.21 -37.78
#